data_AF-A0A817KPL8-F1
#
_entry.id   AF-A0A817KPL8-F1
#
_cell.length_a   1.000
_cell.length_b   1.000
_cell.length_c   1.000
_cell.angle_alpha   90.00
_cell.angle_beta   90.00
_cell.angle_gamma   90.00
#
_symmetry.space_group_name_H-M   'P 1'
#
loop_
_entity.id
_entity.type
_entity.pdbx_description
1 polymer ?
#
loop_
_entity_poly.entity_id
_entity_poly.type
_entity_poly.pdbx_seq_one_letter_code
_entity_poly.pdbx_strand_id
1 'polypeptide(L)'
;MLIRWNSTFLLLDRLINHKDVVNSMFNFPNNIPGLTEKQRKRLKELALNQHEWELLDILKDILNPFLHATEALSGQTYPTMAVSFYIHRLLSYYLESTADDEPITIALKQIL
;
A
#
# COMPACT_ATOMS: atom_id res chain seq x y z
N MET A 1 12.17 -1.18 -20.58
CA MET A 1 11.83 -1.86 -19.32
C MET A 1 11.15 -0.83 -18.43
N LEU A 2 9.82 -0.91 -18.25
CA LEU A 2 9.11 -0.02 -17.33
C LEU A 2 9.43 -0.48 -15.91
N ILE A 3 10.26 0.27 -15.19
CA ILE A 3 10.50 0.01 -13.77
C ILE A 3 9.17 0.30 -13.06
N ARG A 4 8.55 -0.72 -12.50
CA ARG A 4 7.24 -0.62 -11.82
C ARG A 4 7.46 -0.14 -10.39
N TRP A 5 7.89 1.10 -10.21
CA TRP A 5 8.13 1.73 -8.91
C TRP A 5 6.89 1.70 -7.99
N ASN A 6 5.68 1.55 -8.57
CA ASN A 6 4.42 1.49 -7.83
C ASN A 6 4.00 0.06 -7.42
N SER A 7 4.89 -0.93 -7.48
CA SER A 7 4.56 -2.33 -7.17
C SER A 7 4.02 -2.52 -5.75
N THR A 8 4.56 -1.78 -4.78
CA THR A 8 4.14 -1.86 -3.38
C THR A 8 2.72 -1.35 -3.20
N PHE A 9 2.41 -0.16 -3.74
CA PHE A 9 1.05 0.38 -3.72
C PHE A 9 0.05 -0.57 -4.38
N LEU A 10 0.36 -1.06 -5.58
CA LEU A 10 -0.53 -1.97 -6.32
C LEU A 10 -0.74 -3.31 -5.60
N LEU A 11 0.26 -3.78 -4.85
CA LEU A 11 0.13 -4.97 -4.02
C LEU A 11 -0.81 -4.71 -2.85
N LEU A 12 -0.61 -3.60 -2.13
CA LEU A 12 -1.46 -3.22 -1.00
C LEU A 12 -2.91 -3.02 -1.42
N ASP A 13 -3.14 -2.25 -2.48
CA ASP A 13 -4.47 -2.02 -3.04
C ASP A 13 -5.18 -3.34 -3.38
N ARG A 14 -4.52 -4.24 -4.11
CA ARG A 14 -5.09 -5.55 -4.43
C ARG A 14 -5.34 -6.40 -3.20
N LEU A 15 -4.43 -6.41 -2.24
CA LEU A 15 -4.55 -7.19 -1.01
C LEU A 15 -5.77 -6.73 -0.20
N ILE A 16 -5.92 -5.42 -0.02
CA ILE A 16 -7.03 -4.80 0.69
C ILE A 16 -8.36 -5.06 -0.04
N ASN A 17 -8.39 -4.92 -1.37
CA ASN A 17 -9.58 -5.20 -2.19
C ASN A 17 -10.03 -6.67 -2.10
N HIS A 18 -9.13 -7.59 -1.72
CA HIS A 18 -9.44 -9.02 -1.53
C HIS A 18 -9.38 -9.45 -0.06
N LYS A 19 -9.47 -8.50 0.88
CA LYS A 19 -9.38 -8.74 2.33
C LYS A 19 -10.29 -9.88 2.80
N ASP A 20 -11.54 -9.89 2.35
CA ASP A 20 -12.52 -10.92 2.75
C ASP A 20 -12.13 -12.32 2.28
N VAL A 21 -11.67 -12.43 1.03
CA VAL A 21 -11.20 -13.71 0.46
C VAL A 21 -9.98 -14.20 1.24
N VAL A 22 -8.99 -13.32 1.46
CA VAL A 22 -7.77 -13.64 2.20
C VAL A 22 -8.10 -14.07 3.64
N ASN A 23 -8.97 -13.33 4.33
CA ASN A 23 -9.41 -13.69 5.68
C ASN A 23 -10.19 -15.00 5.72
N SER A 24 -11.00 -15.30 4.69
CA SER A 24 -11.70 -16.58 4.59
C SER A 24 -10.72 -17.75 4.47
N MET A 25 -9.60 -17.57 3.75
CA MET A 25 -8.55 -18.58 3.63
C MET A 25 -7.83 -18.82 4.96
N PHE A 26 -7.62 -17.77 5.75
CA PHE A 26 -7.01 -17.87 7.08
C PHE A 26 -7.93 -18.56 8.10
N ASN A 27 -9.22 -18.19 8.10
CA ASN A 27 -10.20 -18.70 9.05
C ASN A 27 -10.65 -20.13 8.71
N PHE A 28 -10.73 -20.47 7.43
CA PHE A 28 -11.22 -21.77 6.95
C PHE A 28 -10.23 -22.50 6.03
N PRO A 29 -9.00 -22.80 6.49
CA PRO A 29 -7.98 -23.43 5.64
C PRO A 29 -8.34 -24.87 5.23
N ASN A 30 -9.27 -25.51 5.94
CA ASN A 30 -9.78 -26.84 5.59
C ASN A 30 -10.68 -26.82 4.35
N ASN A 31 -11.21 -25.66 3.96
CA ASN A 31 -12.05 -25.50 2.77
C ASN A 31 -11.22 -25.40 1.48
N ILE A 32 -9.89 -25.33 1.58
CA ILE A 32 -8.99 -25.23 0.44
C ILE A 32 -8.46 -26.64 0.11
N PRO A 33 -8.90 -27.24 -1.00
CA PRO A 33 -8.46 -28.58 -1.38
C PRO A 33 -6.98 -28.60 -1.72
N GLY A 34 -6.29 -29.69 -1.37
CA GLY A 34 -4.88 -29.91 -1.72
C GLY A 34 -3.85 -29.33 -0.75
N LEU A 35 -4.27 -28.63 0.33
CA LEU A 35 -3.35 -28.18 1.37
C LEU A 35 -2.95 -29.31 2.33
N THR A 36 -1.65 -29.41 2.58
CA THR A 36 -1.08 -30.22 3.66
C THR A 36 -1.31 -29.58 5.03
N GLU A 37 -1.31 -30.38 6.10
CA GLU A 37 -1.45 -29.87 7.49
C GLU A 37 -0.42 -28.79 7.84
N LYS A 38 0.83 -28.94 7.35
CA LYS A 38 1.88 -27.94 7.56
C LYS A 38 1.53 -26.60 6.90
N GLN A 39 0.99 -26.62 5.68
CA GLN A 39 0.58 -25.40 4.98
C GLN A 39 -0.64 -24.75 5.64
N ARG A 40 -1.60 -25.54 6.13
CA ARG A 40 -2.76 -25.03 6.87
C ARG A 40 -2.34 -24.33 8.16
N LYS A 41 -1.38 -24.91 8.90
CA LYS A 41 -0.83 -24.28 10.10
C LYS A 41 -0.14 -22.94 9.75
N ARG A 42 0.68 -22.93 8.71
CA ARG A 42 1.35 -21.71 8.25
C ARG A 42 0.38 -20.62 7.78
N LEU A 43 -0.73 -20.99 7.13
CA LEU A 43 -1.77 -20.03 6.74
C LEU A 43 -2.41 -19.36 7.95
N LYS A 44 -2.68 -20.12 9.02
CA LYS A 44 -3.21 -19.55 10.27
C LYS A 44 -2.21 -18.60 10.94
N GLU A 45 -0.92 -18.91 10.86
CA GLU A 45 0.15 -18.05 11.39
C GLU A 45 0.32 -16.74 10.60
N LEU A 46 -0.11 -16.70 9.33
CA LEU A 46 -0.09 -15.52 8.47
C LEU A 46 -1.35 -14.66 8.59
N ALA A 47 -2.31 -15.05 9.44
CA ALA A 47 -3.56 -14.34 9.59
C ALA A 47 -3.33 -12.94 10.15
N LEU A 48 -3.68 -11.93 9.36
CA LEU A 48 -3.58 -10.53 9.77
C LEU A 48 -4.71 -10.19 10.74
N ASN A 49 -4.38 -9.52 11.82
CA ASN A 49 -5.34 -8.97 12.76
C ASN A 49 -5.90 -7.61 12.25
N GLN A 50 -6.93 -7.10 12.92
CA GLN A 50 -7.61 -5.88 12.49
C GLN A 50 -6.70 -4.64 12.48
N HIS A 51 -5.80 -4.51 13.48
CA HIS A 51 -4.84 -3.40 13.54
C HIS A 51 -3.82 -3.47 12.41
N GLU A 52 -3.39 -4.68 12.03
CA GLU A 52 -2.48 -4.87 10.88
C GLU A 52 -3.17 -4.51 9.56
N TRP A 53 -4.46 -4.83 9.41
CA TRP A 53 -5.23 -4.38 8.25
C TRP A 53 -5.35 -2.86 8.19
N GLU A 54 -5.64 -2.21 9.32
CA GLU A 54 -5.70 -0.74 9.41
C GLU A 54 -4.35 -0.10 9.07
N LEU A 55 -3.25 -0.67 9.53
CA LEU A 55 -1.90 -0.22 9.18
C LEU A 55 -1.64 -0.30 7.67
N LEU A 56 -2.07 -1.38 7.01
CA LEU A 56 -1.92 -1.53 5.56
C LEU A 56 -2.76 -0.50 4.79
N ASP A 57 -3.96 -0.17 5.28
CA ASP A 57 -4.80 0.88 4.69
C ASP A 57 -4.14 2.26 4.83
N ILE A 58 -3.63 2.60 6.01
CA ILE A 58 -2.90 3.87 6.23
C ILE A 58 -1.68 3.94 5.30
N LEU A 59 -0.92 2.84 5.18
CA LEU A 59 0.25 2.80 4.30
C LEU A 59 -0.13 2.95 2.82
N LYS A 60 -1.22 2.32 2.37
CA LYS A 60 -1.75 2.49 1.01
C LYS A 60 -2.10 3.96 0.77
N ASP A 61 -2.78 4.61 1.72
CA ASP A 61 -3.19 6.00 1.59
C ASP A 61 -1.99 6.95 1.54
N ILE A 62 -0.94 6.69 2.32
CA ILE A 62 0.32 7.44 2.28
C ILE A 62 1.04 7.30 0.94
N LEU A 63 0.99 6.12 0.33
CA LEU A 63 1.64 5.86 -0.95
C LEU A 63 0.84 6.38 -2.16
N ASN A 64 -0.46 6.66 -1.99
CA ASN A 64 -1.34 7.08 -3.08
C ASN A 64 -0.87 8.38 -3.80
N PRO A 65 -0.46 9.47 -3.11
CA PRO A 65 0.07 10.66 -3.78
C PRO A 65 1.30 10.39 -4.66
N PHE A 66 2.14 9.42 -4.28
CA PHE A 66 3.34 9.03 -5.04
C PHE A 66 2.99 8.28 -6.33
N LEU A 67 1.90 7.50 -6.32
CA LEU A 67 1.35 6.90 -7.54
C LEU A 67 0.92 8.01 -8.51
N HIS A 68 0.10 8.96 -8.05
CA HIS A 68 -0.37 10.09 -8.88
C HIS A 68 0.77 10.94 -9.42
N ALA A 69 1.77 11.21 -8.59
CA ALA A 69 2.99 11.92 -9.00
C ALA A 69 3.74 11.17 -10.11
N THR A 70 3.89 9.85 -9.97
CA THR A 70 4.57 9.02 -10.97
C THR A 70 3.80 8.98 -12.28
N GLU A 71 2.46 8.85 -12.23
CA GLU A 71 1.60 8.88 -13.41
C GLU A 71 1.69 10.23 -14.13
N ALA A 72 1.61 11.34 -13.38
CA ALA A 72 1.74 12.68 -13.92
C ALA A 72 3.13 12.95 -14.54
N LEU A 73 4.20 12.41 -13.97
CA LEU A 73 5.54 12.59 -14.53
C LEU A 73 5.89 11.62 -15.67
N SER A 74 5.07 10.59 -15.87
CA SER A 74 5.19 9.65 -16.99
C SER A 74 4.52 10.11 -18.28
N GLY A 75 3.79 11.23 -18.23
CA GLY A 75 3.06 11.79 -19.37
C GLY A 75 3.98 12.17 -20.54
N GLN A 76 3.48 11.97 -21.77
CA GLN A 76 4.19 12.32 -23.01
C GLN A 76 3.48 13.42 -23.81
N THR A 77 2.26 13.81 -23.41
CA THR A 77 1.41 14.79 -24.10
C THR A 77 1.56 16.21 -23.56
N TYR A 78 2.38 16.41 -22.52
CA TYR A 78 2.64 17.70 -21.90
C TYR A 78 4.08 17.78 -21.35
N PRO A 79 4.65 18.98 -21.17
CA PRO A 79 5.97 19.14 -20.56
C PRO A 79 5.96 18.72 -19.09
N THR A 80 6.57 17.57 -18.77
CA THR A 80 6.64 17.04 -17.40
C THR A 80 7.71 17.73 -16.54
N MET A 81 8.75 18.31 -17.18
CA MET A 81 9.87 18.94 -16.48
C MET A 81 9.47 20.21 -15.70
N ALA A 82 8.51 20.98 -16.21
CA ALA A 82 7.98 22.15 -15.48
C ALA A 82 7.09 21.73 -14.29
N VAL A 83 6.39 20.61 -14.44
CA VAL A 83 5.45 20.07 -13.44
C VAL A 83 6.20 19.36 -12.30
N SER A 84 7.38 18.78 -12.57
CA SER A 84 8.17 18.03 -11.58
C SER A 84 8.55 18.84 -10.36
N PHE A 85 8.91 20.12 -10.52
CA PHE A 85 9.20 21.00 -9.40
C PHE A 85 7.99 21.19 -8.48
N TYR A 86 6.80 21.38 -9.06
CA TYR A 86 5.57 21.56 -8.32
C TYR A 86 5.16 20.26 -7.59
N ILE A 87 5.21 19.13 -8.28
CA ILE A 87 4.93 17.80 -7.69
C ILE A 87 5.90 17.50 -6.55
N HIS A 88 7.19 17.78 -6.73
CA HIS A 88 8.18 17.59 -5.67
C HIS A 88 7.82 18.41 -4.42
N ARG A 89 7.49 19.70 -4.59
CA ARG A 89 7.08 20.56 -3.48
C ARG A 89 5.81 20.07 -2.78
N LEU A 90 4.82 19.59 -3.55
CA LEU A 90 3.59 19.03 -2.99
C LEU A 90 3.85 17.76 -2.16
N LEU A 91 4.70 16.86 -2.65
CA LEU A 91 5.05 15.64 -1.92
C LEU A 91 5.84 15.96 -0.64
N SER A 92 6.79 16.90 -0.69
CA SER A 92 7.51 17.32 0.50
C SER A 92 6.56 17.90 1.55
N TYR A 93 5.62 18.76 1.14
CA TYR A 93 4.60 19.30 2.04
C TYR A 93 3.65 18.23 2.58
N TYR A 94 3.31 17.22 1.77
CA TYR A 94 2.47 16.11 2.20
C TYR A 94 3.14 15.26 3.30
N LEU A 95 4.46 15.08 3.21
CA LEU A 95 5.26 14.34 4.18
C LEU A 95 5.51 15.12 5.48
N GLU A 96 5.39 16.46 5.44
CA GLU A 96 5.40 17.26 6.67
C GLU A 96 4.23 16.86 7.57
N SER A 97 4.53 16.60 8.85
CA SER A 97 3.52 16.19 9.82
C SER A 97 2.56 17.34 10.11
N THR A 98 1.27 17.08 10.03
CA THR A 98 0.21 18.03 10.37
C THR A 98 -0.36 17.75 11.75
N ALA A 99 -1.02 18.73 12.37
CA ALA A 99 -1.62 18.58 13.71
C ALA A 99 -2.73 17.51 13.76
N ASP A 100 -3.29 17.14 12.61
CA ASP A 100 -4.36 16.16 12.46
C ASP A 100 -3.84 14.74 12.13
N ASP A 101 -2.52 14.57 11.92
CA ASP A 101 -1.96 13.25 11.61
C ASP A 101 -1.88 12.38 12.88
N GLU A 102 -2.41 11.16 12.78
CA GLU A 102 -2.24 10.13 13.81
C GLU A 102 -0.74 9.80 13.99
N PRO A 103 -0.29 9.42 15.21
CA PRO A 103 1.12 9.12 15.48
C PRO A 103 1.73 8.08 14.54
N ILE A 104 0.93 7.10 14.12
CA ILE A 104 1.36 6.04 13.19
C ILE A 104 1.56 6.57 11.77
N THR A 105 0.72 7.50 11.33
CA THR A 105 0.85 8.17 10.03
C THR A 105 2.10 9.04 10.00
N ILE A 106 2.39 9.75 11.11
CA ILE A 106 3.63 10.53 11.26
C ILE A 106 4.85 9.62 11.15
N ALA A 107 4.86 8.50 11.89
CA ALA A 107 5.97 7.56 11.86
C ALA A 107 6.20 6.97 10.45
N LEU A 108 5.13 6.66 9.72
CA LEU A 108 5.23 6.15 8.35
C LEU A 108 5.70 7.22 7.35
N LYS A 109 5.21 8.46 7.45
CA LYS A 109 5.67 9.58 6.62
C LYS A 109 7.16 9.84 6.81
N GLN A 110 7.69 9.71 8.03
CA GLN A 110 9.12 9.94 8.32
C GLN A 110 10.07 8.89 7.71
N ILE A 111 9.56 7.73 7.29
CA ILE A 111 10.36 6.64 6.69
C ILE A 111 10.45 6.80 5.15
N LEU A 112 9.60 7.64 4.56
CA LEU A 112 9.52 7.93 3.12
C LEU A 112 10.28 9.21 2.75
#